data_AF-A0A8C5QS02-F1
#
_entry.id   AF-A0A8C5QS02-F1
#
_cell.length_a   1.000
_cell.length_b   1.000
_cell.length_c   1.000
_cell.angle_alpha   90.00
_cell.angle_beta   90.00
_cell.angle_gamma   90.00
#
_symmetry.space_group_name_H-M   'P 1'
#
loop_
_entity.id
_entity.type
_entity.pdbx_description
1 polymer ?
#
loop_
_entity_poly.entity_id
_entity_poly.type
_entity_poly.pdbx_seq_one_letter_code
_entity_poly.pdbx_strand_id
1 'polypeptide(L)'
;MMEPLETEVVTAIKTFTKDPSSTAREMDPSITNQNASSSLGDLSEELKEATKEVHKQAEDTEFMRNFQRGQVSLEEFKLVMSSLYFIYAALEKEIEMNKENPVFSPIYFPLELHRKDTLDQDLEYFYGPQWRKKIVCPQSTKNYVNRLHHVGQTEPELLVAHAYTRYLGDLSGGQVLKKIAQKALQLPVTGEGLAFFTFDNVSSATKFKQLYRSRMNSIEMTAATKQKILQEAQTAFLLNVKVFEELQSLSNGIIQDGPEKPVVPKLRSRTPKTDADNHLNSQNLKTRAFTQTSRGPFIYWAVIVGFTLVALVGLYIL
;
A
#
# COMPACT_ATOMS: atom_id res chain seq x y z
N MET A 1 9.54 88.44 -48.16
CA MET A 1 10.43 87.44 -48.76
C MET A 1 11.54 87.16 -47.77
N MET A 2 11.62 85.88 -47.38
CA MET A 2 12.78 85.14 -46.87
C MET A 2 13.52 85.61 -45.61
N GLU A 3 13.75 84.60 -44.77
CA GLU A 3 14.41 84.52 -43.45
C GLU A 3 15.74 85.26 -43.28
N PRO A 4 16.14 85.43 -42.01
CA PRO A 4 17.51 85.18 -41.62
C PRO A 4 17.65 84.17 -40.46
N LEU A 5 18.61 83.26 -40.66
CA LEU A 5 19.65 82.79 -39.75
C LEU A 5 19.39 82.89 -38.23
N GLU A 6 19.49 81.76 -37.51
CA GLU A 6 20.71 81.35 -36.78
C GLU A 6 20.40 80.09 -35.95
N THR A 7 21.24 79.07 -36.11
CA THR A 7 21.16 77.80 -35.39
C THR A 7 22.24 77.80 -34.34
N GLU A 8 21.90 77.84 -33.04
CA GLU A 8 22.58 77.09 -31.98
C GLU A 8 22.00 77.31 -30.56
N VAL A 9 22.02 76.23 -29.78
CA VAL A 9 22.26 76.18 -28.32
C VAL A 9 21.07 76.32 -27.34
N VAL A 10 20.70 75.14 -26.81
CA VAL A 10 20.40 74.82 -25.39
C VAL A 10 19.12 75.37 -24.77
N THR A 11 18.22 74.46 -24.36
CA THR A 11 17.43 74.66 -23.13
C THR A 11 17.24 73.34 -22.40
N ALA A 12 17.62 73.35 -21.14
CA ALA A 12 17.65 72.24 -20.22
C ALA A 12 16.62 72.46 -19.09
N ILE A 13 15.99 71.37 -18.67
CA ILE A 13 15.78 70.95 -17.26
C ILE A 13 14.57 71.50 -16.45
N LYS A 14 13.71 70.53 -16.08
CA LYS A 14 12.92 70.32 -14.82
C LYS A 14 11.74 71.29 -14.56
N THR A 15 10.59 70.91 -13.99
CA THR A 15 10.28 69.88 -12.98
C THR A 15 8.77 69.60 -12.88
N PHE A 16 8.47 68.43 -12.35
CA PHE A 16 7.22 67.78 -11.89
C PHE A 16 6.23 68.63 -11.05
N THR A 17 4.90 68.50 -11.25
CA THR A 17 3.86 68.02 -10.27
C THR A 17 2.39 68.27 -10.71
N LYS A 18 1.57 67.19 -10.65
CA LYS A 18 0.09 67.00 -10.40
C LYS A 18 -0.96 67.95 -11.05
N ASP A 19 -2.12 67.50 -11.55
CA ASP A 19 -3.15 66.63 -10.93
C ASP A 19 -4.21 66.13 -12.00
N PRO A 20 -5.38 65.51 -11.69
CA PRO A 20 -5.76 64.18 -12.21
C PRO A 20 -7.15 64.11 -12.89
N SER A 21 -7.42 63.02 -13.63
CA SER A 21 -8.69 62.26 -13.62
C SER A 21 -8.92 61.46 -14.91
N SER A 22 -9.40 60.23 -14.72
CA SER A 22 -10.25 59.47 -15.64
C SER A 22 -9.61 58.79 -16.88
N THR A 23 -9.19 57.53 -16.73
CA THR A 23 -10.00 56.37 -17.16
C THR A 23 -9.25 55.07 -16.86
N ALA A 24 -9.80 54.27 -15.95
CA ALA A 24 -9.37 52.91 -15.70
C ALA A 24 -9.76 52.03 -16.90
N ARG A 25 -8.78 51.33 -17.50
CA ARG A 25 -9.04 50.22 -18.41
C ARG A 25 -9.31 48.99 -17.56
N GLU A 26 -10.53 48.46 -17.65
CA GLU A 26 -10.90 47.15 -17.09
C GLU A 26 -10.00 46.07 -17.68
N MET A 27 -9.33 45.32 -16.80
CA MET A 27 -8.63 44.08 -17.17
C MET A 27 -9.67 42.96 -17.32
N ASP A 28 -9.60 42.26 -18.43
CA ASP A 28 -10.38 41.07 -18.74
C ASP A 28 -10.12 39.96 -17.68
N PRO A 29 -11.14 39.51 -16.93
CA PRO A 29 -10.99 38.47 -15.91
C PRO A 29 -10.71 37.07 -16.49
N SER A 30 -10.72 36.89 -17.83
CA SER A 30 -10.45 35.60 -18.46
C SER A 30 -8.98 35.20 -18.47
N ILE A 31 -8.05 36.16 -18.33
CA ILE A 31 -6.60 35.90 -18.44
C ILE A 31 -5.99 35.42 -17.11
N THR A 32 -6.62 35.72 -15.98
CA THR A 32 -6.11 35.40 -14.64
C THR A 32 -6.32 33.93 -14.25
N ASN A 33 -7.24 33.21 -14.91
CA ASN A 33 -7.61 31.85 -14.53
C ASN A 33 -6.77 30.73 -15.17
N GLN A 34 -5.96 31.03 -16.19
CA GLN A 34 -5.11 30.01 -16.83
C GLN A 34 -3.77 29.80 -16.12
N ASN A 35 -3.24 30.81 -15.43
CA ASN A 35 -1.98 30.73 -14.69
C ASN A 35 -2.11 30.15 -13.27
N ALA A 36 -3.34 29.96 -12.76
CA ALA A 36 -3.56 29.37 -11.43
C ALA A 36 -3.62 27.83 -11.45
N SER A 37 -3.86 27.21 -12.62
CA SER A 37 -3.89 25.74 -12.73
C SER A 37 -2.49 25.13 -12.91
N SER A 38 -1.53 25.88 -13.45
CA SER A 38 -0.17 25.41 -13.73
C SER A 38 0.79 25.43 -12.54
N SER A 39 0.35 25.91 -11.37
CA SER A 39 1.19 25.99 -10.15
C SER A 39 0.81 24.97 -9.07
N LEU A 40 -0.11 24.06 -9.35
CA LEU A 40 -0.47 22.95 -8.48
C LEU A 40 0.43 21.77 -8.85
N GLY A 41 1.27 21.31 -7.92
CA GLY A 41 2.15 20.16 -8.15
C GLY A 41 1.39 18.90 -8.60
N ASP A 42 2.09 17.95 -9.20
CA ASP A 42 1.49 16.69 -9.64
C ASP A 42 0.91 15.92 -8.44
N LEU A 43 -0.38 15.58 -8.51
CA LEU A 43 -1.07 14.84 -7.46
C LEU A 43 -0.33 13.55 -7.08
N SER A 44 0.23 12.85 -8.08
CA SER A 44 0.94 11.59 -7.85
C SER A 44 2.21 11.75 -7.01
N GLU A 45 2.95 12.84 -7.19
CA GLU A 45 4.18 13.10 -6.42
C GLU A 45 3.82 13.63 -5.03
N GLU A 46 2.81 14.50 -4.92
CA GLU A 46 2.34 14.98 -3.62
C GLU A 46 1.77 13.85 -2.75
N LEU A 47 1.04 12.90 -3.35
CA LEU A 47 0.56 11.70 -2.63
C LEU A 47 1.71 10.83 -2.14
N LYS A 48 2.72 10.61 -2.98
CA LYS A 48 3.89 9.81 -2.62
C LYS A 48 4.64 10.44 -1.45
N GLU A 49 4.83 11.76 -1.46
CA GLU A 49 5.49 12.46 -0.36
C GLU A 49 4.62 12.46 0.91
N ALA A 50 3.33 12.82 0.79
CA ALA A 50 2.41 12.89 1.91
C ALA A 50 2.17 11.54 2.61
N THR A 51 2.32 10.42 1.89
CA THR A 51 2.10 9.07 2.44
C THR A 51 3.38 8.36 2.86
N LYS A 52 4.56 8.96 2.67
CA LYS A 52 5.86 8.32 2.91
C LYS A 52 6.03 7.78 4.34
N GLU A 53 5.71 8.58 5.35
CA GLU A 53 5.89 8.19 6.75
C GLU A 53 4.87 7.13 7.18
N VAL A 54 3.60 7.27 6.76
CA VAL A 54 2.56 6.28 7.07
C VAL A 54 2.72 4.98 6.28
N HIS A 55 3.31 5.03 5.09
CA HIS A 55 3.72 3.84 4.34
C HIS A 55 4.78 3.07 5.12
N LYS A 56 5.82 3.75 5.60
CA LYS A 56 6.85 3.14 6.46
C LYS A 56 6.25 2.53 7.72
N GLN A 57 5.33 3.25 8.39
CA GLN A 57 4.62 2.73 9.56
C GLN A 57 3.85 1.44 9.23
N ALA A 58 3.18 1.37 8.07
CA ALA A 58 2.46 0.18 7.64
C ALA A 58 3.39 -1.03 7.43
N GLU A 59 4.54 -0.82 6.79
CA GLU A 59 5.57 -1.87 6.60
C GLU A 59 6.21 -2.31 7.91
N ASP A 60 6.35 -1.41 8.88
CA ASP A 60 6.97 -1.67 10.18
C ASP A 60 6.02 -2.32 11.20
N THR A 61 4.73 -2.51 10.87
CA THR A 61 3.79 -3.27 11.72
C THR A 61 4.31 -4.69 11.98
N GLU A 62 4.06 -5.22 13.18
CA GLU A 62 4.58 -6.54 13.56
C GLU A 62 4.16 -7.64 12.56
N PHE A 63 2.88 -7.62 12.17
CA PHE A 63 2.34 -8.53 11.17
C PHE A 63 3.14 -8.49 9.86
N MET A 64 3.37 -7.28 9.31
CA MET A 64 4.08 -7.13 8.05
C MET A 64 5.57 -7.49 8.15
N ARG A 65 6.24 -7.19 9.27
CA ARG A 65 7.61 -7.64 9.49
C ARG A 65 7.72 -9.16 9.56
N ASN A 66 6.78 -9.82 10.24
CA ASN A 66 6.71 -11.28 10.31
C ASN A 66 6.47 -11.87 8.92
N PHE A 67 5.51 -11.31 8.18
CA PHE A 67 5.26 -11.70 6.79
C PHE A 67 6.52 -11.55 5.92
N GLN A 68 7.19 -10.41 5.95
CA GLN A 68 8.40 -10.13 5.16
C GLN A 68 9.56 -11.10 5.48
N ARG A 69 9.62 -11.61 6.71
CA ARG A 69 10.58 -12.65 7.14
C ARG A 69 10.17 -14.06 6.73
N GLY A 70 9.02 -14.23 6.07
CA GLY A 70 8.43 -15.53 5.75
C GLY A 70 7.85 -16.25 6.96
N GLN A 71 7.61 -15.53 8.05
CA GLN A 71 7.03 -16.03 9.29
C GLN A 71 5.51 -15.78 9.25
N VAL A 72 4.85 -16.41 8.29
CA VAL A 72 3.39 -16.35 8.11
C VAL A 72 2.84 -17.77 8.00
N SER A 73 1.88 -18.10 8.86
CA SER A 73 1.14 -19.36 8.82
C SER A 73 0.01 -19.30 7.80
N LEU A 74 -0.53 -20.46 7.44
CA LEU A 74 -1.66 -20.53 6.50
C LEU A 74 -2.90 -19.85 7.07
N GLU A 75 -3.16 -19.97 8.37
CA GLU A 75 -4.32 -19.32 9.01
C GLU A 75 -4.18 -17.79 9.05
N GLU A 76 -2.99 -17.27 9.33
CA GLU A 76 -2.72 -15.82 9.24
C GLU A 76 -2.90 -15.30 7.81
N PHE A 77 -2.38 -16.03 6.83
CA PHE A 77 -2.54 -15.67 5.43
C PHE A 77 -4.02 -15.66 5.02
N LYS A 78 -4.78 -16.68 5.42
CA LYS A 78 -6.22 -16.76 5.23
C LYS A 78 -6.99 -15.60 5.86
N LEU A 79 -6.57 -15.10 7.03
CA LEU A 79 -7.17 -13.91 7.66
C LEU A 79 -6.92 -12.63 6.84
N VAL A 80 -5.69 -12.46 6.33
CA VAL A 80 -5.36 -11.33 5.44
C VAL A 80 -6.21 -11.37 4.19
N MET A 81 -6.22 -12.52 3.50
CA MET A 81 -6.98 -12.67 2.25
C MET A 81 -8.47 -12.43 2.44
N SER A 82 -9.05 -12.90 3.54
CA SER A 82 -10.45 -12.61 3.92
C SER A 82 -10.67 -11.12 4.14
N SER A 83 -9.77 -10.43 4.83
CA SER A 83 -9.89 -8.99 5.10
C SER A 83 -9.77 -8.16 3.83
N LEU A 84 -8.82 -8.53 2.95
CA LEU A 84 -8.68 -7.92 1.63
C LEU A 84 -9.94 -8.12 0.79
N TYR A 85 -10.55 -9.30 0.79
CA TYR A 85 -11.81 -9.52 0.08
C TYR A 85 -12.89 -8.50 0.46
N PHE A 86 -13.11 -8.26 1.75
CA PHE A 86 -14.10 -7.26 2.17
C PHE A 86 -13.72 -5.84 1.75
N ILE A 87 -12.44 -5.47 1.86
CA ILE A 87 -11.93 -4.14 1.48
C ILE A 87 -12.09 -3.92 -0.03
N TYR A 88 -11.63 -4.84 -0.88
CA TYR A 88 -11.73 -4.69 -2.34
C TYR A 88 -13.17 -4.82 -2.82
N ALA A 89 -14.00 -5.67 -2.22
CA ALA A 89 -15.42 -5.73 -2.56
C ALA A 89 -16.13 -4.39 -2.30
N ALA A 90 -15.77 -3.69 -1.22
CA ALA A 90 -16.30 -2.36 -0.93
C ALA A 90 -15.71 -1.28 -1.85
N LEU A 91 -14.38 -1.25 -2.01
CA LEU A 91 -13.69 -0.30 -2.89
C LEU A 91 -14.21 -0.40 -4.32
N GLU A 92 -14.28 -1.61 -4.88
CA GLU A 92 -14.66 -1.82 -6.28
C GLU A 92 -16.16 -1.59 -6.51
N LYS A 93 -17.00 -1.84 -5.51
CA LYS A 93 -18.40 -1.42 -5.55
C LYS A 93 -18.50 0.11 -5.68
N GLU A 94 -17.76 0.86 -4.86
CA GLU A 94 -17.81 2.32 -4.89
C GLU A 94 -17.13 2.90 -6.15
N ILE A 95 -16.13 2.22 -6.69
CA ILE A 95 -15.55 2.52 -8.01
C ILE A 95 -16.61 2.37 -9.10
N GLU A 96 -17.34 1.26 -9.14
CA GLU A 96 -18.40 1.04 -10.13
C GLU A 96 -19.52 2.09 -10.04
N MET A 97 -19.86 2.53 -8.84
CA MET A 97 -20.85 3.60 -8.62
C MET A 97 -20.36 4.97 -9.12
N ASN A 98 -19.05 5.18 -9.21
CA ASN A 98 -18.42 6.45 -9.58
C ASN A 98 -17.64 6.41 -10.90
N LYS A 99 -17.77 5.34 -11.70
CA LYS A 99 -16.94 5.13 -12.90
C LYS A 99 -17.09 6.20 -13.98
N GLU A 100 -18.25 6.83 -14.07
CA GLU A 100 -18.50 7.95 -15.01
C GLU A 100 -18.27 9.32 -14.38
N ASN A 101 -18.00 9.39 -13.07
CA ASN A 101 -17.79 10.65 -12.36
C ASN A 101 -16.41 11.23 -12.76
N PRO A 102 -16.31 12.46 -13.30
CA PRO A 102 -15.05 13.04 -13.77
C PRO A 102 -13.93 13.09 -12.72
N VAL A 103 -14.29 13.13 -11.43
CA VAL A 103 -13.32 13.13 -10.32
C VAL A 103 -12.61 11.78 -10.13
N PHE A 104 -13.07 10.72 -10.80
CA PHE A 104 -12.50 9.37 -10.70
C PHE A 104 -12.30 8.68 -12.04
N SER A 105 -13.16 8.91 -13.03
CA SER A 105 -13.17 8.21 -14.32
C SER A 105 -11.81 8.14 -15.05
N PRO A 106 -10.88 9.12 -14.94
CA PRO A 106 -9.57 9.00 -15.58
C PRO A 106 -8.74 7.80 -15.11
N ILE A 107 -9.01 7.27 -13.91
CA ILE A 107 -8.30 6.13 -13.31
C ILE A 107 -9.14 4.85 -13.22
N TYR A 108 -10.25 4.77 -13.96
CA TYR A 108 -11.10 3.60 -13.99
C TYR A 108 -10.49 2.49 -14.89
N PHE A 109 -9.84 1.51 -14.26
CA PHE A 109 -9.14 0.39 -14.91
C PHE A 109 -9.60 -0.98 -14.38
N PRO A 110 -10.87 -1.37 -14.59
CA PRO A 110 -11.43 -2.56 -13.97
C PRO A 110 -10.76 -3.86 -14.43
N LEU A 111 -10.46 -3.98 -15.74
CA LEU A 111 -9.86 -5.20 -16.30
C LEU A 111 -8.46 -5.43 -15.76
N GLU A 112 -7.71 -4.36 -15.56
CA GLU A 112 -6.32 -4.39 -15.12
C GLU A 112 -6.20 -4.52 -13.61
N LEU A 113 -7.05 -3.82 -12.84
CA LEU A 113 -6.84 -3.62 -11.41
C LEU A 113 -7.85 -4.30 -10.50
N HIS A 114 -9.09 -4.59 -10.91
CA HIS A 114 -10.05 -5.17 -9.97
C HIS A 114 -9.58 -6.53 -9.44
N ARG A 115 -9.72 -6.72 -8.12
CA ARG A 115 -9.18 -7.82 -7.32
C ARG A 115 -10.27 -8.66 -6.67
N LYS A 116 -11.52 -8.19 -6.58
CA LYS A 116 -12.58 -8.95 -5.91
C LYS A 116 -12.72 -10.36 -6.50
N ASP A 117 -12.71 -10.50 -7.82
CA ASP A 117 -12.91 -11.80 -8.46
C ASP A 117 -11.71 -12.74 -8.33
N THR A 118 -10.49 -12.20 -8.22
CA THR A 118 -9.30 -13.02 -7.90
C THR A 118 -9.26 -13.39 -6.41
N LEU A 119 -9.75 -12.52 -5.53
CA LEU A 119 -9.96 -12.84 -4.11
C LEU A 119 -11.06 -13.89 -3.90
N ASP A 120 -12.13 -13.87 -4.69
CA ASP A 120 -13.16 -14.92 -4.68
C ASP A 120 -12.53 -16.30 -4.99
N GLN A 121 -11.63 -16.38 -5.99
CA GLN A 121 -10.90 -17.60 -6.35
C GLN A 121 -9.96 -18.07 -5.23
N ASP A 122 -9.16 -17.15 -4.68
CA ASP A 122 -8.22 -17.47 -3.60
C ASP A 122 -8.96 -17.97 -2.35
N LEU A 123 -10.08 -17.35 -1.98
CA LEU A 123 -10.87 -17.77 -0.84
C LEU A 123 -11.57 -19.11 -1.06
N GLU A 124 -12.04 -19.39 -2.27
CA GLU A 124 -12.54 -20.73 -2.62
C GLU A 124 -11.43 -21.78 -2.52
N TYR A 125 -10.22 -21.48 -2.98
CA TYR A 125 -9.06 -22.37 -2.84
C TYR A 125 -8.77 -22.70 -1.37
N PHE A 126 -8.76 -21.70 -0.48
CA PHE A 126 -8.39 -21.90 0.93
C PHE A 126 -9.51 -22.45 1.82
N TYR A 127 -10.76 -22.11 1.56
CA TYR A 127 -11.90 -22.43 2.43
C TYR A 127 -12.92 -23.39 1.78
N GLY A 128 -12.77 -23.70 0.49
CA GLY A 128 -13.67 -24.53 -0.32
C GLY A 128 -14.92 -23.78 -0.81
N PRO A 129 -15.86 -24.46 -1.51
CA PRO A 129 -16.97 -23.83 -2.22
C PRO A 129 -17.97 -23.02 -1.36
N GLN A 130 -17.95 -23.21 -0.04
CA GLN A 130 -18.79 -22.50 0.92
C GLN A 130 -18.01 -21.42 1.69
N TRP A 131 -16.88 -20.93 1.15
CA TRP A 131 -16.00 -19.97 1.81
C TRP A 131 -16.73 -18.72 2.32
N ARG A 132 -17.74 -18.23 1.59
CA ARG A 132 -18.54 -17.05 1.99
C ARG A 132 -19.19 -17.18 3.36
N LYS A 133 -19.52 -18.41 3.79
CA LYS A 133 -20.10 -18.71 5.11
C LYS A 133 -19.05 -18.89 6.21
N LYS A 134 -17.78 -19.04 5.83
CA LYS A 134 -16.67 -19.37 6.73
C LYS A 134 -15.81 -18.15 7.10
N ILE A 135 -15.71 -17.18 6.20
CA ILE A 135 -14.92 -15.98 6.47
C ILE A 135 -15.67 -15.04 7.43
N VAL A 136 -14.91 -14.42 8.33
CA VAL A 136 -15.41 -13.40 9.26
C VAL A 136 -14.71 -12.09 8.92
N CYS A 137 -15.45 -10.99 8.97
CA CYS A 137 -14.90 -9.64 8.77
C CYS A 137 -14.47 -9.06 10.14
N PRO A 138 -13.16 -8.87 10.39
CA PRO A 138 -12.66 -8.24 11.62
C PRO A 138 -13.17 -6.80 11.79
N GLN A 139 -13.09 -6.26 13.01
CA GLN A 139 -13.70 -4.95 13.30
C GLN A 139 -12.96 -3.80 12.60
N SER A 140 -11.63 -3.84 12.54
CA SER A 140 -10.83 -2.87 11.79
C SER A 140 -11.14 -2.93 10.29
N THR A 141 -11.36 -4.12 9.73
CA THR A 141 -11.76 -4.32 8.33
C THR A 141 -13.14 -3.72 8.08
N LYS A 142 -14.12 -3.95 8.96
CA LYS A 142 -15.44 -3.29 8.90
C LYS A 142 -15.30 -1.76 8.92
N ASN A 143 -14.44 -1.22 9.77
CA ASN A 143 -14.22 0.23 9.84
C ASN A 143 -13.65 0.77 8.52
N TYR A 144 -12.72 0.04 7.88
CA TYR A 144 -12.21 0.40 6.56
C TYR A 144 -13.33 0.36 5.51
N VAL A 145 -14.08 -0.75 5.43
CA VAL A 145 -15.23 -0.89 4.53
C VAL A 145 -16.23 0.26 4.70
N ASN A 146 -16.53 0.65 5.94
CA ASN A 146 -17.42 1.78 6.22
C ASN A 146 -16.87 3.10 5.70
N ARG A 147 -15.55 3.36 5.83
CA ARG A 147 -14.94 4.58 5.26
C ARG A 147 -14.99 4.56 3.74
N LEU A 148 -14.75 3.42 3.10
CA LEU A 148 -14.85 3.28 1.65
C LEU A 148 -16.26 3.61 1.16
N HIS A 149 -17.29 3.03 1.78
CA HIS A 149 -18.69 3.34 1.44
C HIS A 149 -19.02 4.81 1.65
N HIS A 150 -18.58 5.41 2.77
CA HIS A 150 -18.79 6.84 3.00
C HIS A 150 -18.13 7.69 1.90
N VAL A 151 -16.85 7.46 1.61
CA VAL A 151 -16.12 8.19 0.56
C VAL A 151 -16.81 8.05 -0.79
N GLY A 152 -17.13 6.82 -1.21
CA GLY A 152 -17.78 6.57 -2.50
C GLY A 152 -19.15 7.23 -2.64
N GLN A 153 -19.90 7.38 -1.54
CA GLN A 153 -21.28 7.87 -1.57
C GLN A 153 -21.40 9.38 -1.31
N THR A 154 -20.47 9.97 -0.53
CA THR A 154 -20.59 11.36 -0.07
C THR A 154 -19.41 12.26 -0.43
N GLU A 155 -18.24 11.69 -0.70
CA GLU A 155 -17.01 12.43 -1.00
C GLU A 155 -16.22 11.76 -2.15
N PRO A 156 -16.84 11.52 -3.33
CA PRO A 156 -16.26 10.66 -4.38
C PRO A 156 -14.93 11.17 -4.93
N GLU A 157 -14.64 12.47 -4.81
CA GLU A 157 -13.34 13.06 -5.14
C GLU A 157 -12.19 12.50 -4.30
N LEU A 158 -12.48 11.92 -3.12
CA LEU A 158 -11.48 11.29 -2.25
C LEU A 158 -11.26 9.81 -2.58
N LEU A 159 -12.08 9.19 -3.43
CA LEU A 159 -11.98 7.77 -3.77
C LEU A 159 -10.64 7.41 -4.44
N VAL A 160 -10.05 8.35 -5.19
CA VAL A 160 -8.71 8.23 -5.78
C VAL A 160 -7.64 7.93 -4.73
N ALA A 161 -7.78 8.44 -3.50
CA ALA A 161 -6.82 8.22 -2.41
C ALA A 161 -6.76 6.74 -1.97
N HIS A 162 -7.93 6.08 -1.94
CA HIS A 162 -8.05 4.67 -1.57
C HIS A 162 -7.57 3.76 -2.70
N ALA A 163 -7.99 4.04 -3.94
CA ALA A 163 -7.54 3.30 -5.12
C ALA A 163 -6.02 3.40 -5.31
N TYR A 164 -5.44 4.60 -5.13
CA TYR A 164 -3.99 4.83 -5.13
C TYR A 164 -3.27 3.96 -4.09
N THR A 165 -3.71 4.05 -2.82
CA THR A 165 -3.08 3.36 -1.69
C THR A 165 -3.07 1.83 -1.89
N ARG A 166 -4.16 1.27 -2.42
CA ARG A 166 -4.31 -0.17 -2.63
C ARG A 166 -3.60 -0.64 -3.91
N TYR A 167 -4.05 -0.20 -5.08
CA TYR A 167 -3.60 -0.77 -6.36
C TYR A 167 -2.12 -0.53 -6.66
N LEU A 168 -1.57 0.66 -6.36
CA LEU A 168 -0.14 0.90 -6.57
C LEU A 168 0.72 0.13 -5.56
N GLY A 169 0.20 -0.14 -4.37
CA GLY A 169 0.82 -1.02 -3.38
C GLY A 169 0.92 -2.46 -3.89
N ASP A 170 -0.16 -2.99 -4.46
CA ASP A 170 -0.20 -4.36 -4.99
C ASP A 170 0.74 -4.57 -6.19
N LEU A 171 0.83 -3.56 -7.07
CA LEU A 171 1.76 -3.52 -8.20
C LEU A 171 3.22 -3.19 -7.79
N SER A 172 3.47 -3.00 -6.50
CA SER A 172 4.80 -2.72 -5.94
C SER A 172 5.18 -3.78 -4.92
N GLY A 173 4.90 -3.55 -3.63
CA GLY A 173 5.22 -4.48 -2.55
C GLY A 173 4.49 -5.81 -2.65
N GLY A 174 3.26 -5.82 -3.21
CA GLY A 174 2.47 -7.03 -3.39
C GLY A 174 3.19 -8.13 -4.18
N GLN A 175 4.01 -7.76 -5.17
CA GLN A 175 4.79 -8.72 -5.96
C GLN A 175 5.90 -9.41 -5.16
N VAL A 176 6.44 -8.71 -4.15
CA VAL A 176 7.40 -9.29 -3.20
C VAL A 176 6.66 -10.22 -2.23
N LEU A 177 5.53 -9.77 -1.68
CA LEU A 177 4.70 -10.56 -0.77
C LEU A 177 4.20 -11.86 -1.42
N LYS A 178 3.82 -11.83 -2.71
CA LYS A 178 3.48 -13.04 -3.49
C LYS A 178 4.55 -14.12 -3.39
N LYS A 179 5.82 -13.75 -3.65
CA LYS A 179 6.95 -14.69 -3.63
C LYS A 179 7.21 -15.23 -2.23
N ILE A 180 7.06 -14.39 -1.21
CA ILE A 180 7.24 -14.78 0.18
C ILE A 180 6.14 -15.74 0.61
N ALA A 181 4.87 -15.43 0.32
CA ALA A 181 3.74 -16.30 0.61
C ALA A 181 3.87 -17.66 -0.07
N GLN A 182 4.20 -17.66 -1.38
CA GLN A 182 4.39 -18.89 -2.14
C GLN A 182 5.44 -19.80 -1.49
N LYS A 183 6.57 -19.23 -1.08
CA LYS A 183 7.66 -19.98 -0.45
C LYS A 183 7.31 -20.43 0.96
N ALA A 184 6.79 -19.53 1.81
CA ALA A 184 6.51 -19.80 3.21
C ALA A 184 5.40 -20.85 3.39
N LEU A 185 4.38 -20.79 2.54
CA LEU A 185 3.20 -21.66 2.59
C LEU A 185 3.28 -22.85 1.62
N GLN A 186 4.37 -22.98 0.88
CA GLN A 186 4.59 -24.04 -0.12
C GLN A 186 3.45 -24.12 -1.14
N LEU A 187 2.95 -22.96 -1.60
CA LEU A 187 1.86 -22.89 -2.58
C LEU A 187 2.35 -23.33 -3.97
N PRO A 188 1.44 -23.87 -4.81
CA PRO A 188 1.79 -24.35 -6.14
C PRO A 188 2.46 -23.28 -7.01
N VAL A 189 3.37 -23.71 -7.90
CA VAL A 189 4.01 -22.83 -8.89
C VAL A 189 3.05 -22.36 -9.98
N THR A 190 1.93 -23.07 -10.13
CA THR A 190 0.82 -22.79 -11.04
C THR A 190 -0.01 -21.56 -10.61
N GLY A 191 0.10 -21.13 -9.35
CA GLY A 191 -0.41 -19.83 -8.88
C GLY A 191 -1.72 -19.88 -8.08
N GLU A 192 -2.30 -21.05 -7.85
CA GLU A 192 -3.51 -21.23 -7.03
C GLU A 192 -3.29 -20.72 -5.60
N GLY A 193 -4.27 -19.99 -5.08
CA GLY A 193 -4.20 -19.32 -3.78
C GLY A 193 -3.40 -18.00 -3.79
N LEU A 194 -2.94 -17.54 -4.96
CA LEU A 194 -2.22 -16.28 -5.17
C LEU A 194 -2.76 -15.47 -6.37
N ALA A 195 -4.00 -15.70 -6.76
CA ALA A 195 -4.65 -14.99 -7.87
C ALA A 195 -4.71 -13.48 -7.62
N PHE A 196 -4.97 -13.04 -6.38
CA PHE A 196 -4.97 -11.63 -5.97
C PHE A 196 -3.71 -10.87 -6.44
N PHE A 197 -2.55 -11.51 -6.28
CA PHE A 197 -1.25 -10.92 -6.60
C PHE A 197 -0.89 -10.99 -8.09
N THR A 198 -1.76 -11.57 -8.91
CA THR A 198 -1.52 -11.79 -10.34
C THR A 198 -2.37 -10.83 -11.17
N PHE A 199 -1.73 -10.11 -12.09
CA PHE A 199 -2.34 -9.06 -12.89
C PHE A 199 -2.22 -9.41 -14.37
N ASP A 200 -3.06 -10.33 -14.86
CA ASP A 200 -2.95 -10.90 -16.22
C ASP A 200 -3.09 -9.84 -17.32
N ASN A 201 -3.87 -8.79 -17.06
CA ASN A 201 -4.07 -7.67 -17.99
C ASN A 201 -3.01 -6.56 -17.84
N VAL A 202 -1.98 -6.75 -17.02
CA VAL A 202 -0.87 -5.81 -16.82
C VAL A 202 0.46 -6.44 -17.24
N SER A 203 0.88 -6.17 -18.49
CA SER A 203 2.13 -6.72 -19.05
C SER A 203 3.39 -6.18 -18.38
N SER A 204 3.35 -4.96 -17.84
CA SER A 204 4.47 -4.36 -17.11
C SER A 204 3.94 -3.49 -15.97
N ALA A 205 4.14 -3.95 -14.74
CA ALA A 205 3.74 -3.20 -13.54
C ALA A 205 4.38 -1.79 -13.50
N THR A 206 5.64 -1.65 -13.93
CA THR A 206 6.30 -0.33 -13.97
C THR A 206 5.62 0.63 -14.92
N LYS A 207 5.37 0.22 -16.18
CA LYS A 207 4.71 1.07 -17.18
C LYS A 207 3.28 1.39 -16.79
N PHE A 208 2.56 0.41 -16.23
CA PHE A 208 1.18 0.62 -15.79
C PHE A 208 1.10 1.59 -14.62
N LYS A 209 2.02 1.52 -13.65
CA LYS A 209 2.08 2.52 -12.56
C LYS A 209 2.41 3.93 -13.07
N GLN A 210 3.22 4.06 -14.12
CA GLN A 210 3.48 5.36 -14.76
C GLN A 210 2.21 5.89 -15.45
N LEU A 211 1.52 5.05 -16.22
CA LEU A 211 0.23 5.38 -16.82
C LEU A 211 -0.79 5.82 -15.76
N TYR A 212 -0.94 5.04 -14.69
CA TYR A 212 -1.89 5.34 -13.61
C TYR A 212 -1.60 6.69 -12.96
N ARG A 213 -0.32 7.00 -12.66
CA ARG A 213 0.07 8.32 -12.13
C ARG A 213 -0.24 9.46 -13.10
N SER A 214 0.07 9.29 -14.38
CA SER A 214 -0.26 10.29 -15.40
C SER A 214 -1.78 10.55 -15.48
N ARG A 215 -2.60 9.49 -15.36
CA ARG A 215 -4.06 9.62 -15.32
C ARG A 215 -4.57 10.32 -14.07
N MET A 216 -3.98 10.04 -12.91
CA MET A 216 -4.29 10.78 -11.68
C MET A 216 -3.98 12.27 -11.81
N ASN A 217 -2.84 12.62 -12.43
CA ASN A 217 -2.44 14.01 -12.63
C ASN A 217 -3.37 14.76 -13.60
N SER A 218 -4.17 14.06 -14.41
CA SER A 218 -5.17 14.66 -15.30
C SER A 218 -6.51 14.98 -14.65
N ILE A 219 -6.73 14.58 -13.38
CA ILE A 219 -7.98 14.86 -12.67
C ILE A 219 -7.99 16.34 -12.27
N GLU A 220 -8.96 17.09 -12.80
CA GLU A 220 -9.14 18.50 -12.47
C GLU A 220 -9.64 18.67 -11.03
N MET A 221 -8.97 19.53 -10.24
CA MET A 221 -9.35 19.77 -8.85
C MET A 221 -8.83 21.11 -8.32
N THR A 222 -9.46 21.59 -7.25
CA THR A 222 -8.98 22.74 -6.50
C THR A 222 -7.85 22.36 -5.54
N ALA A 223 -7.04 23.34 -5.11
CA ALA A 223 -6.01 23.13 -4.09
C ALA A 223 -6.57 22.54 -2.78
N ALA A 224 -7.78 22.97 -2.37
CA ALA A 224 -8.45 22.45 -1.19
C ALA A 224 -8.85 20.97 -1.35
N THR A 225 -9.33 20.58 -2.53
CA THR A 225 -9.68 19.19 -2.83
C THR A 225 -8.44 18.32 -2.83
N LYS A 226 -7.35 18.78 -3.46
CA LYS A 226 -6.06 18.08 -3.42
C LYS A 226 -5.61 17.82 -1.99
N GLN A 227 -5.64 18.84 -1.13
CA GLN A 227 -5.24 18.68 0.27
C GLN A 227 -6.09 17.63 1.01
N LYS A 228 -7.40 17.58 0.75
CA LYS A 228 -8.26 16.52 1.31
C LYS A 228 -7.89 15.13 0.78
N ILE A 229 -7.56 15.00 -0.50
CA ILE A 229 -7.10 13.73 -1.10
C ILE A 229 -5.80 13.26 -0.41
N LEU A 230 -4.84 14.16 -0.16
CA LEU A 230 -3.61 13.82 0.55
C LEU A 230 -3.87 13.32 1.98
N GLN A 231 -4.79 13.98 2.70
CA GLN A 231 -5.20 13.57 4.04
C GLN A 231 -5.95 12.24 4.04
N GLU A 232 -6.80 12.00 3.03
CA GLU A 232 -7.52 10.75 2.89
C GLU A 232 -6.57 9.60 2.57
N ALA A 233 -5.52 9.82 1.78
CA ALA A 233 -4.54 8.81 1.49
C ALA A 233 -3.80 8.38 2.77
N GLN A 234 -3.43 9.34 3.62
CA GLN A 234 -2.87 9.03 4.94
C GLN A 234 -3.86 8.23 5.80
N THR A 235 -5.14 8.60 5.77
CA THR A 235 -6.21 7.85 6.44
C THR A 235 -6.32 6.41 5.92
N ALA A 236 -6.24 6.20 4.60
CA ALA A 236 -6.25 4.87 4.00
C ALA A 236 -5.05 4.02 4.46
N PHE A 237 -3.85 4.60 4.58
CA PHE A 237 -2.69 3.91 5.16
C PHE A 237 -2.91 3.56 6.64
N LEU A 238 -3.41 4.49 7.45
CA LEU A 238 -3.69 4.24 8.87
C LEU A 238 -4.79 3.18 9.07
N LEU A 239 -5.78 3.10 8.17
CA LEU A 239 -6.77 2.02 8.18
C LEU A 239 -6.11 0.66 7.88
N ASN A 240 -5.18 0.60 6.93
CA ASN A 240 -4.40 -0.62 6.69
C ASN A 240 -3.55 -1.01 7.91
N VAL A 241 -2.88 -0.05 8.56
CA VAL A 241 -2.12 -0.29 9.80
C VAL A 241 -3.01 -0.94 10.86
N LYS A 242 -4.19 -0.36 11.12
CA LYS A 242 -5.15 -0.90 12.10
C LYS A 242 -5.63 -2.31 11.74
N VAL A 243 -5.79 -2.60 10.45
CA VAL A 243 -6.09 -3.95 9.97
C VAL A 243 -4.96 -4.91 10.33
N PHE A 244 -3.71 -4.57 10.00
CA PHE A 244 -2.58 -5.44 10.32
C PHE A 244 -2.37 -5.63 11.83
N GLU A 245 -2.59 -4.59 12.64
CA GLU A 245 -2.53 -4.68 14.10
C GLU A 245 -3.61 -5.62 14.67
N GLU A 246 -4.86 -5.51 14.21
CA GLU A 246 -5.92 -6.43 14.65
C GLU A 246 -5.65 -7.86 14.18
N LEU A 247 -5.17 -8.05 12.94
CA LEU A 247 -4.81 -9.38 12.45
C LEU A 247 -3.69 -10.03 13.25
N GLN A 248 -2.69 -9.26 13.69
CA GLN A 248 -1.66 -9.76 14.62
C GLN A 248 -2.28 -10.19 15.95
N SER A 249 -3.21 -9.38 16.50
CA SER A 249 -3.88 -9.72 17.75
C SER A 249 -4.72 -11.00 17.62
N LEU A 250 -5.42 -11.19 16.50
CA LEU A 250 -6.19 -12.40 16.22
C LEU A 250 -5.29 -13.61 16.02
N SER A 251 -4.15 -13.44 15.32
CA SER A 251 -3.14 -14.49 15.16
C SER A 251 -2.64 -14.99 16.52
N ASN A 252 -2.30 -14.06 17.42
CA ASN A 252 -1.85 -14.41 18.77
C ASN A 252 -2.90 -15.22 19.55
N GLY A 253 -4.20 -14.92 19.35
CA GLY A 253 -5.30 -15.70 19.92
C GLY A 253 -5.39 -17.12 19.34
N ILE A 254 -5.25 -17.27 18.01
CA ILE A 254 -5.23 -18.58 17.34
C ILE A 254 -4.09 -19.46 17.85
N ILE A 255 -2.91 -18.88 18.09
CA ILE A 255 -1.73 -19.60 18.60
C ILE A 255 -1.95 -20.06 20.05
N GLN A 256 -2.69 -19.28 20.86
CA GLN A 256 -3.02 -19.63 22.24
C GLN A 256 -4.07 -20.74 22.34
N ASP A 257 -4.97 -20.85 21.35
CA ASP A 257 -6.05 -21.86 21.29
C ASP A 257 -5.69 -23.11 20.45
N GLY A 258 -4.42 -23.29 20.05
CA GLY A 258 -3.91 -24.49 19.36
C GLY A 258 -4.00 -25.77 20.21
N PRO A 259 -3.97 -26.98 19.58
CA PRO A 259 -4.61 -28.18 20.12
C PRO A 259 -4.13 -28.51 21.52
N GLU A 260 -5.08 -28.75 22.42
CA GLU A 260 -4.82 -29.28 23.75
C GLU A 260 -3.79 -30.42 23.62
N LYS A 261 -2.64 -30.27 24.31
CA LYS A 261 -1.60 -31.30 24.32
C LYS A 261 -2.27 -32.65 24.58
N PRO A 262 -1.92 -33.73 23.85
CA PRO A 262 -2.51 -35.02 24.13
C PRO A 262 -2.31 -35.31 25.62
N VAL A 263 -3.42 -35.35 26.36
CA VAL A 263 -3.43 -35.79 27.74
C VAL A 263 -3.02 -37.25 27.69
N VAL A 264 -1.73 -37.50 27.83
CA VAL A 264 -1.21 -38.84 28.06
C VAL A 264 -1.93 -39.34 29.30
N PRO A 265 -2.75 -40.41 29.22
CA PRO A 265 -3.36 -40.97 30.40
C PRO A 265 -2.22 -41.29 31.37
N LYS A 266 -2.24 -40.71 32.58
CA LYS A 266 -1.34 -41.12 33.65
C LYS A 266 -1.58 -42.62 33.86
N LEU A 267 -0.71 -43.45 33.28
CA LEU A 267 -0.59 -44.84 33.70
C LEU A 267 -0.31 -44.80 35.19
N ARG A 268 -1.27 -45.30 35.98
CA ARG A 268 -1.08 -45.58 37.40
C ARG A 268 0.18 -46.42 37.54
N SER A 269 1.26 -45.82 38.04
CA SER A 269 2.41 -46.58 38.51
C SER A 269 1.97 -47.30 39.79
N ARG A 270 1.70 -48.60 39.65
CA ARG A 270 1.71 -49.55 40.76
C ARG A 270 3.15 -49.62 41.28
N THR A 271 3.35 -49.35 42.56
CA THR A 271 4.59 -49.62 43.28
C THR A 271 4.92 -51.11 43.23
N PRO A 272 6.14 -51.51 42.86
CA PRO A 272 6.65 -52.84 43.16
C PRO A 272 7.57 -52.79 44.38
N LYS A 273 7.34 -53.74 45.30
CA LYS A 273 8.23 -54.10 46.40
C LYS A 273 9.60 -54.55 45.88
N THR A 274 10.61 -54.22 46.69
CA THR A 274 11.96 -54.79 46.74
C THR A 274 11.96 -56.32 46.73
N ASP A 275 12.94 -56.91 46.03
CA ASP A 275 13.82 -57.99 46.52
C ASP A 275 15.00 -58.21 45.54
N ALA A 276 16.01 -58.93 46.02
CA ALA A 276 17.43 -58.79 45.79
C ALA A 276 18.06 -59.50 44.56
N ASP A 277 19.33 -59.15 44.35
CA ASP A 277 20.44 -59.93 43.74
C ASP A 277 20.44 -60.29 42.25
N ASN A 278 21.34 -59.66 41.47
CA ASN A 278 22.60 -60.32 41.06
C ASN A 278 23.50 -59.45 40.16
N HIS A 279 24.81 -59.63 40.38
CA HIS A 279 25.96 -59.14 39.63
C HIS A 279 25.94 -59.49 38.11
N LEU A 280 26.46 -58.60 37.24
CA LEU A 280 27.75 -58.74 36.53
C LEU A 280 27.92 -57.74 35.36
N ASN A 281 28.83 -56.79 35.56
CA ASN A 281 29.92 -56.30 34.70
C ASN A 281 29.77 -55.95 33.18
N SER A 282 30.42 -54.82 32.85
CA SER A 282 31.28 -54.56 31.67
C SER A 282 30.78 -53.70 30.49
N GLN A 283 31.22 -52.44 30.55
CA GLN A 283 31.97 -51.68 29.53
C GLN A 283 31.30 -51.02 28.30
N ASN A 284 31.59 -49.71 28.24
CA ASN A 284 31.96 -48.88 27.08
C ASN A 284 31.03 -48.80 25.87
N LEU A 285 30.50 -47.60 25.62
CA LEU A 285 30.71 -46.90 24.34
C LEU A 285 30.57 -45.38 24.52
N LYS A 286 31.65 -44.71 24.18
CA LYS A 286 31.88 -43.27 24.21
C LYS A 286 31.38 -42.62 22.91
N THR A 287 30.71 -41.47 23.07
CA THR A 287 30.80 -40.25 22.24
C THR A 287 30.36 -40.31 20.77
N ARG A 288 29.35 -39.50 20.42
CA ARG A 288 29.54 -38.43 19.42
C ARG A 288 28.50 -37.32 19.56
N ALA A 289 28.99 -36.16 20.00
CA ALA A 289 28.32 -34.88 19.92
C ALA A 289 28.20 -34.45 18.44
N PHE A 290 27.02 -33.96 18.06
CA PHE A 290 26.79 -33.35 16.75
C PHE A 290 27.35 -31.93 16.78
N THR A 291 28.44 -31.71 16.06
CA THR A 291 29.09 -30.42 15.90
C THR A 291 28.22 -29.49 15.05
N GLN A 292 27.77 -28.44 15.72
CA GLN A 292 27.32 -27.17 15.17
C GLN A 292 28.44 -26.55 14.31
N THR A 293 28.25 -26.52 12.98
CA THR A 293 29.11 -25.75 12.09
C THR A 293 28.40 -24.46 11.71
N SER A 294 28.82 -23.40 12.40
CA SER A 294 28.69 -22.01 11.99
C SER A 294 29.01 -21.82 10.50
N ARG A 295 28.06 -21.26 9.75
CA ARG A 295 28.36 -20.52 8.52
C ARG A 295 27.79 -19.12 8.66
N GLY A 296 28.71 -18.20 8.98
CA GLY A 296 28.50 -16.77 9.06
C GLY A 296 28.20 -16.10 7.70
N PRO A 297 28.06 -14.77 7.70
CA PRO A 297 27.03 -14.07 6.94
C PRO A 297 27.57 -13.48 5.64
N PHE A 298 27.17 -14.02 4.49
CA PHE A 298 27.53 -13.44 3.19
C PHE A 298 26.36 -13.30 2.21
N ILE A 299 25.10 -13.47 2.67
CA ILE A 299 23.90 -13.28 1.81
C ILE A 299 22.99 -12.15 2.32
N TYR A 300 23.34 -11.51 3.44
CA TYR A 300 22.53 -10.43 4.04
C TYR A 300 22.74 -9.03 3.45
N TRP A 301 23.62 -8.87 2.45
CA TRP A 301 23.94 -7.54 1.88
C TRP A 301 23.33 -7.23 0.51
N ALA A 302 22.65 -8.19 -0.14
CA ALA A 302 22.03 -7.96 -1.45
C ALA A 302 20.58 -7.43 -1.39
N VAL A 303 19.96 -7.39 -0.21
CA VAL A 303 18.56 -6.90 -0.04
C VAL A 303 18.50 -5.51 0.59
N ILE A 304 19.59 -5.03 1.22
CA ILE A 304 19.66 -3.70 1.85
C ILE A 304 20.28 -2.63 0.92
N VAL A 305 20.95 -3.01 -0.18
CA VAL A 305 21.53 -2.06 -1.15
C VAL A 305 20.58 -1.77 -2.34
N GLY A 306 19.45 -2.47 -2.46
CA GLY A 306 18.49 -2.30 -3.55
C GLY A 306 17.50 -1.13 -3.40
N PHE A 307 17.35 -0.53 -2.20
CA PHE A 307 16.31 0.48 -1.95
C PHE A 307 16.80 1.81 -1.39
N THR A 308 18.11 2.05 -1.35
CA THR A 308 18.70 3.38 -1.10
C THR A 308 19.33 4.01 -2.34
N LEU A 309 19.39 3.31 -3.50
CA LEU A 309 20.00 3.82 -4.73
C LEU A 309 19.03 4.14 -5.89
N VAL A 310 17.71 4.03 -5.68
CA VAL A 310 16.70 4.50 -6.65
C VAL A 310 16.19 5.91 -6.31
N ALA A 311 16.61 6.49 -5.17
CA ALA A 311 16.35 7.88 -4.82
C ALA A 311 17.33 8.89 -5.46
N LEU A 312 18.32 8.45 -6.26
CA LEU A 312 19.32 9.34 -6.88
C LEU A 312 19.40 9.28 -8.41
N VAL A 313 18.62 8.43 -9.08
CA VAL A 313 18.59 8.37 -10.56
C VAL A 313 17.27 8.90 -11.15
N GLY A 314 16.25 9.14 -10.33
CA GLY A 314 15.01 9.83 -10.73
C GLY A 314 15.14 11.33 -10.97
N LEU A 315 16.37 11.87 -11.00
CA LEU A 315 16.68 13.25 -11.39
C LEU A 315 17.21 13.37 -12.83
N TYR A 316 17.34 12.25 -13.55
CA TYR A 316 17.71 12.22 -14.96
C TYR A 316 16.78 11.24 -15.69
N ILE A 317 15.64 11.75 -16.11
CA ILE A 317 14.98 11.53 -17.41
C ILE A 317 13.62 12.22 -17.27
N LEU A 318 13.50 13.35 -17.98
CA LEU A 318 12.26 14.08 -18.25
C LEU A 318 11.21 13.17 -18.89
#